data_AF-A0A831M5B4-F1
#
_entry.id   AF-A0A831M5B4-F1
#
_cell.length_a   1.000
_cell.length_b   1.000
_cell.length_c   1.000
_cell.angle_alpha   90.00
_cell.angle_beta   90.00
_cell.angle_gamma   90.00
#
_symmetry.space_group_name_H-M   'P 1'
#
loop_
_entity.id
_entity.type
_entity.pdbx_description
1 polymer ?
#
loop_
_entity_poly.entity_id
_entity_poly.type
_entity_poly.pdbx_seq_one_letter_code
_entity_poly.pdbx_strand_id
1 'polypeptide(L)'
;MPERRPFLRALLVLVLITLLGACSADDAEDTVTPVDIPAASMTHIVLAWSERGMHFLNPTYDAEVLSPPYNTLVAQVVRRGDPPEIVTAGVTLEYRIVDNTYAYGKSTTDPVRDYAQFWDNAQALFGVDLAPDTGLNFVDPDIHNGLSGTMLLRDDRFVADGVPVVPIDDAGTWDPFPV
;
A
#
# COMPACT_ATOMS: atom_id res chain seq x y z
N MET A 1 52.17 21.38 -45.56
CA MET A 1 51.34 20.92 -44.42
C MET A 1 50.35 22.03 -44.07
N PRO A 2 49.04 21.88 -44.34
CA PRO A 2 48.03 22.64 -43.64
C PRO A 2 47.27 21.72 -42.67
N GLU A 3 47.29 22.09 -41.39
CA GLU A 3 46.64 21.38 -40.30
C GLU A 3 45.11 21.41 -40.44
N ARG A 4 44.52 20.39 -41.08
CA ARG A 4 43.06 20.16 -41.11
C ARG A 4 42.55 19.44 -39.85
N ARG A 5 43.19 19.63 -38.69
CA ARG A 5 42.85 18.96 -37.42
C ARG A 5 42.04 19.78 -36.39
N PRO A 6 41.98 21.13 -36.40
CA PRO A 6 41.21 21.85 -35.37
C PRO A 6 39.71 21.94 -35.71
N PHE A 7 39.36 21.98 -37.00
CA PHE A 7 37.96 22.19 -37.44
C PHE A 7 37.06 20.98 -37.18
N LEU A 8 37.56 19.76 -37.40
CA LEU A 8 36.81 18.53 -37.12
C LEU A 8 36.59 18.32 -35.62
N ARG A 9 37.57 18.71 -34.78
CA ARG A 9 37.47 18.65 -33.31
C ARG A 9 36.48 19.68 -32.77
N ALA A 10 36.49 20.89 -33.31
CA ALA A 10 35.52 21.93 -32.96
C ALA A 10 34.08 21.53 -33.34
N LEU A 11 33.88 20.91 -34.52
CA LEU A 11 32.57 20.43 -34.94
C LEU A 11 32.06 19.28 -34.06
N LEU A 12 32.94 18.36 -33.65
CA LEU A 12 32.57 17.23 -32.79
C LEU A 12 32.22 17.67 -31.36
N VAL A 13 32.89 18.71 -30.84
CA VAL A 13 32.55 19.33 -29.56
C VAL A 13 31.22 20.08 -29.65
N LEU A 14 30.95 20.78 -30.76
CA LEU A 14 29.69 21.49 -30.96
C LEU A 14 28.49 20.53 -31.03
N VAL A 15 28.63 19.39 -31.70
CA VAL A 15 27.60 18.33 -31.79
C VAL A 15 27.36 17.67 -30.42
N LEU A 16 28.40 17.48 -29.61
CA LEU A 16 28.28 16.93 -28.27
C LEU A 16 27.55 17.89 -27.31
N ILE A 17 27.76 19.20 -27.45
CA ILE A 17 27.07 20.23 -26.66
C ILE A 17 25.58 20.31 -27.03
N THR A 18 25.21 20.12 -28.31
CA THR A 18 23.80 20.09 -28.71
C THR A 18 23.08 18.80 -28.30
N LEU A 19 23.80 17.68 -28.16
CA LEU A 19 23.24 16.41 -27.65
C LEU A 19 23.03 16.42 -26.13
N LEU A 20 23.82 17.19 -25.37
CA LEU A 20 23.68 17.34 -23.92
C LEU A 20 22.61 18.35 -23.49
N GLY A 21 22.13 19.21 -24.40
CA GLY A 21 21.04 20.15 -24.15
C GLY A 21 19.62 19.58 -24.36
N ALA A 22 19.51 18.32 -24.78
CA ALA A 22 18.21 17.68 -25.08
C ALA A 22 17.50 17.09 -23.85
N CYS A 23 18.06 17.23 -22.65
CA CYS A 23 17.35 16.99 -21.40
C CYS A 23 16.85 18.33 -20.86
N SER A 24 15.89 18.96 -21.55
CA SER A 24 14.93 19.76 -20.78
C SER A 24 14.10 18.74 -20.03
N ALA A 25 14.23 18.71 -18.71
CA ALA A 25 13.16 18.18 -17.90
C ALA A 25 11.93 19.00 -18.30
N ASP A 26 10.97 18.37 -18.97
CA ASP A 26 9.62 18.91 -18.96
C ASP A 26 9.27 18.99 -17.48
N ASP A 27 9.26 20.21 -16.93
CA ASP A 27 8.61 20.55 -15.68
C ASP A 27 7.11 20.33 -15.93
N ALA A 28 6.72 19.06 -16.08
CA ALA A 28 5.35 18.64 -15.92
C ALA A 28 5.02 18.96 -14.47
N GLU A 29 4.57 20.19 -14.26
CA GLU A 29 3.97 20.65 -13.03
C GLU A 29 2.82 19.68 -12.79
N ASP A 30 3.07 18.71 -11.91
CA ASP A 30 2.06 17.79 -11.41
C ASP A 30 1.05 18.68 -10.70
N THR A 31 0.04 19.11 -11.46
CA THR A 31 -0.98 20.04 -11.02
C THR A 31 -1.91 19.24 -10.13
N VAL A 32 -1.49 19.06 -8.88
CA VAL A 32 -2.33 18.52 -7.82
C VAL A 32 -3.53 19.45 -7.72
N THR A 33 -4.66 19.02 -8.26
CA THR A 33 -5.92 19.74 -8.12
C THR A 33 -6.26 19.68 -6.64
N PRO A 34 -6.29 20.81 -5.91
CA PRO A 34 -6.62 20.78 -4.50
C PRO A 34 -8.03 20.20 -4.36
N VAL A 35 -8.13 19.09 -3.63
CA VAL A 35 -9.44 18.58 -3.22
C VAL A 35 -9.93 19.52 -2.13
N ASP A 36 -11.09 20.13 -2.33
CA ASP A 36 -11.77 20.90 -1.28
C ASP A 36 -12.15 19.94 -0.13
N ILE A 37 -11.28 19.82 0.86
CA ILE A 37 -11.59 19.08 2.09
C ILE A 37 -12.45 20.01 2.94
N PRO A 38 -13.72 19.68 3.23
CA PRO A 38 -14.60 20.53 4.04
C PRO A 38 -14.25 20.43 5.54
N ALA A 39 -12.97 20.43 5.87
CA ALA A 39 -12.41 20.28 7.19
C ALA A 39 -13.05 21.27 8.19
N ALA A 40 -13.33 22.50 7.76
CA ALA A 40 -13.89 23.54 8.62
C ALA A 40 -15.34 23.27 9.06
N SER A 41 -16.13 22.50 8.30
CA SER A 41 -17.52 22.17 8.66
C SER A 41 -17.67 20.80 9.34
N MET A 42 -16.60 20.00 9.39
CA MET A 42 -16.61 18.71 10.06
C MET A 42 -16.44 18.88 11.59
N THR A 43 -17.22 18.12 12.36
CA THR A 43 -17.09 18.08 13.84
C THR A 43 -16.04 17.09 14.32
N HIS A 44 -15.65 16.14 13.47
CA HIS A 44 -14.68 15.10 13.77
C HIS A 44 -13.59 15.05 12.70
N ILE A 45 -12.44 14.52 13.08
CA ILE A 45 -11.31 14.18 12.20
C ILE A 45 -11.01 12.70 12.44
N VAL A 46 -10.73 11.97 11.36
CA VAL A 46 -10.15 10.63 11.44
C VAL A 46 -8.72 10.73 10.94
N LEU A 47 -7.77 10.39 11.80
CA LEU A 47 -6.35 10.23 11.44
C LEU A 47 -6.10 8.74 11.29
N ALA A 48 -5.68 8.28 10.13
CA ALA A 48 -5.45 6.86 9.85
C ALA A 48 -4.04 6.63 9.29
N TRP A 49 -3.44 5.52 9.66
CA TRP A 49 -2.09 5.10 9.22
C TRP A 49 -1.94 3.57 9.29
N SER A 50 -0.93 3.06 8.58
CA SER A 50 -0.44 1.69 8.79
C SER A 50 0.78 1.73 9.72
N GLU A 51 0.97 0.73 10.58
CA GLU A 51 2.11 0.73 11.51
C GLU A 51 3.45 0.58 10.78
N ARG A 52 3.59 -0.44 9.93
CA ARG A 52 4.86 -0.76 9.26
C ARG A 52 4.75 -0.91 7.75
N GLY A 53 3.53 -1.06 7.21
CA GLY A 53 3.33 -1.64 5.89
C GLY A 53 4.00 -3.02 5.77
N MET A 54 3.95 -3.61 4.58
CA MET A 54 4.54 -4.91 4.31
C MET A 54 5.62 -4.81 3.24
N HIS A 55 6.87 -4.79 3.70
CA HIS A 55 8.03 -4.78 2.82
C HIS A 55 8.34 -6.18 2.25
N PHE A 56 7.92 -7.24 2.93
CA PHE A 56 8.20 -8.62 2.54
C PHE A 56 6.90 -9.41 2.44
N LEU A 57 6.62 -9.95 1.26
CA LEU A 57 5.50 -10.83 1.01
C LEU A 57 5.99 -12.01 0.17
N ASN A 58 5.58 -13.21 0.58
CA ASN A 58 5.85 -14.41 -0.21
C ASN A 58 5.03 -14.40 -1.52
N PRO A 59 5.63 -14.70 -2.68
CA PRO A 59 4.90 -14.79 -3.95
C PRO A 59 4.04 -16.06 -4.04
N THR A 60 4.43 -17.13 -3.34
CA THR A 60 3.74 -18.42 -3.25
C THR A 60 3.85 -18.93 -1.81
N TYR A 61 2.94 -19.83 -1.42
CA TYR A 61 2.82 -20.34 -0.04
C TYR A 61 2.81 -21.88 -0.01
N ASP A 62 3.45 -22.50 -0.98
CA ASP A 62 3.58 -23.96 -1.14
C ASP A 62 4.87 -24.54 -0.51
N ALA A 63 5.70 -23.69 0.10
CA ALA A 63 6.96 -24.07 0.72
C ALA A 63 7.26 -23.24 2.01
N GLU A 64 8.50 -22.82 2.21
CA GLU A 64 8.90 -21.99 3.36
C GLU A 64 8.37 -20.55 3.23
N VAL A 65 7.72 -20.07 4.30
CA VAL A 65 7.09 -18.74 4.34
C VAL A 65 7.88 -17.82 5.25
N LEU A 66 8.32 -16.68 4.71
CA LEU A 66 9.00 -15.64 5.48
C LEU A 66 7.99 -14.77 6.23
N SER A 67 6.93 -14.34 5.55
CA SER A 67 5.85 -13.55 6.13
C SER A 67 4.52 -13.86 5.44
N PRO A 68 3.41 -14.02 6.19
CA PRO A 68 2.08 -14.03 5.61
C PRO A 68 1.68 -12.63 5.12
N PRO A 69 0.60 -12.52 4.32
CA PRO A 69 -0.04 -11.24 4.06
C PRO A 69 -0.61 -10.70 5.39
N TYR A 70 -0.05 -9.61 5.89
CA TYR A 70 -0.40 -9.03 7.17
C TYR A 70 -0.16 -7.51 7.18
N ASN A 71 -1.24 -6.73 7.29
CA ASN A 71 -1.17 -5.30 7.58
C ASN A 71 -1.99 -4.93 8.80
N THR A 72 -1.49 -3.96 9.56
CA THR A 72 -2.24 -3.36 10.67
C THR A 72 -2.64 -1.94 10.29
N LEU A 73 -3.95 -1.72 10.20
CA LEU A 73 -4.54 -0.39 10.03
C LEU A 73 -4.87 0.18 11.40
N VAL A 74 -4.47 1.43 11.62
CA VAL A 74 -4.74 2.17 12.85
C VAL A 74 -5.45 3.45 12.49
N ALA A 75 -6.42 3.83 13.31
CA ALA A 75 -7.09 5.11 13.17
C ALA A 75 -7.48 5.70 14.52
N GLN A 76 -7.34 7.01 14.67
CA GLN A 76 -7.80 7.76 15.84
C GLN A 76 -8.87 8.77 15.41
N VAL A 77 -10.00 8.73 16.12
CA VAL A 77 -11.10 9.67 15.91
C VAL A 77 -10.94 10.80 16.91
N VAL A 78 -10.90 12.04 16.41
CA VAL A 78 -10.77 13.25 17.22
C VAL A 78 -11.99 14.13 16.99
N ARG A 79 -12.70 14.47 18.06
CA ARG A 79 -13.70 15.54 18.04
C ARG A 79 -12.96 16.87 18.05
N ARG A 80 -13.26 17.71 17.05
CA ARG A 80 -12.70 19.05 16.97
C ARG A 80 -13.22 19.90 18.13
N GLY A 81 -12.32 20.67 18.73
CA GLY A 81 -12.59 21.52 19.88
C GLY A 81 -11.31 22.14 20.40
N ASP A 82 -11.43 22.96 21.43
CA ASP A 82 -10.32 23.50 22.21
C ASP A 82 -10.55 23.18 23.70
N PRO A 83 -9.91 22.13 24.26
CA PRO A 83 -8.96 21.23 23.62
C PRO A 83 -9.64 20.20 22.68
N PRO A 84 -8.90 19.61 21.73
CA PRO A 84 -9.40 18.46 20.96
C PRO A 84 -9.56 17.22 21.86
N GLU A 85 -10.54 16.37 21.54
CA GLU A 85 -10.87 15.20 22.36
C GLU A 85 -10.86 13.91 21.54
N ILE A 86 -10.20 12.87 22.04
CA ILE A 86 -10.23 11.53 21.45
C ILE A 86 -11.62 10.91 21.67
N VAL A 87 -12.22 10.40 20.60
CA VAL A 87 -13.54 9.76 20.64
C VAL A 87 -13.36 8.24 20.56
N THR A 88 -13.80 7.56 21.63
CA THR A 88 -13.71 6.10 21.75
C THR A 88 -15.09 5.43 21.89
N ALA A 89 -16.17 6.20 22.01
CA ALA A 89 -17.52 5.70 22.21
C ALA A 89 -18.53 6.44 21.33
N GLY A 90 -19.65 5.78 21.00
CA GLY A 90 -20.72 6.36 20.19
C GLY A 90 -20.39 6.51 18.71
N VAL A 91 -19.29 5.89 18.24
CA VAL A 91 -18.88 5.85 16.83
C VAL A 91 -18.56 4.41 16.43
N THR A 92 -18.71 4.12 15.14
CA THR A 92 -18.24 2.89 14.51
C THR A 92 -17.30 3.31 13.40
N LEU A 93 -16.13 2.68 13.33
CA LEU A 93 -15.16 2.96 12.29
C LEU A 93 -15.00 1.74 11.40
N GLU A 94 -15.09 1.96 10.09
CA GLU A 94 -14.97 0.93 9.08
C GLU A 94 -13.83 1.28 8.14
N TYR A 95 -13.16 0.26 7.63
CA TYR A 95 -12.13 0.39 6.62
C TYR A 95 -12.47 -0.45 5.39
N ARG A 96 -11.88 -0.08 4.26
CA ARG A 96 -11.86 -0.87 3.03
C ARG A 96 -10.60 -0.52 2.25
N ILE A 97 -9.90 -1.53 1.76
CA ILE A 97 -8.78 -1.34 0.85
C ILE A 97 -9.32 -0.94 -0.53
N VAL A 98 -8.74 0.12 -1.09
CA VAL A 98 -9.12 0.63 -2.41
C VAL A 98 -8.51 -0.27 -3.48
N ASP A 99 -9.32 -0.61 -4.49
CA ASP A 99 -8.93 -1.46 -5.62
C ASP A 99 -8.31 -2.82 -5.24
N ASN A 100 -8.59 -3.30 -4.03
CA ASN A 100 -8.08 -4.58 -3.52
C ASN A 100 -9.14 -5.27 -2.65
N THR A 101 -10.30 -5.55 -3.24
CA THR A 101 -11.49 -6.06 -2.54
C THR A 101 -11.43 -7.57 -2.26
N TYR A 102 -10.52 -8.29 -2.91
CA TYR A 102 -10.23 -9.71 -2.69
C TYR A 102 -8.73 -9.99 -2.92
N ALA A 103 -8.23 -11.12 -2.44
CA ALA A 103 -6.84 -11.53 -2.55
C ALA A 103 -6.65 -13.01 -2.91
N TYR A 104 -7.54 -13.91 -2.48
CA TYR A 104 -7.42 -15.36 -2.69
C TYR A 104 -7.22 -15.74 -4.17
N GLY A 105 -7.93 -15.10 -5.10
CA GLY A 105 -7.83 -15.44 -6.53
C GLY A 105 -6.67 -14.80 -7.30
N LYS A 106 -5.82 -13.99 -6.66
CA LYS A 106 -4.85 -13.15 -7.37
C LYS A 106 -3.55 -13.89 -7.66
N SER A 107 -3.13 -13.85 -8.92
CA SER A 107 -1.93 -14.55 -9.41
C SER A 107 -1.30 -13.85 -10.61
N THR A 108 -0.01 -14.13 -10.85
CA THR A 108 0.73 -13.72 -12.06
C THR A 108 1.57 -14.89 -12.58
N THR A 109 1.81 -14.93 -13.89
CA THR A 109 2.63 -15.99 -14.51
C THR A 109 4.11 -15.63 -14.62
N ASP A 110 4.46 -14.34 -14.68
CA ASP A 110 5.85 -13.87 -14.76
C ASP A 110 6.04 -12.51 -14.05
N PRO A 111 6.75 -12.45 -12.92
CA PRO A 111 7.19 -13.61 -12.15
C PRO A 111 5.99 -14.36 -11.55
N VAL A 112 6.18 -15.63 -11.20
CA VAL A 112 5.11 -16.47 -10.67
C VAL A 112 4.65 -15.97 -9.32
N ARG A 113 3.33 -15.78 -9.15
CA ARG A 113 2.67 -15.50 -7.88
C ARG A 113 1.34 -16.23 -7.82
N ASP A 114 1.00 -16.77 -6.66
CA ASP A 114 -0.27 -17.44 -6.41
C ASP A 114 -0.66 -17.23 -4.94
N TYR A 115 -1.50 -16.22 -4.71
CA TYR A 115 -1.87 -15.83 -3.34
C TYR A 115 -2.92 -16.76 -2.73
N ALA A 116 -3.70 -17.51 -3.53
CA ALA A 116 -4.66 -18.51 -3.04
C ALA A 116 -4.02 -19.46 -2.04
N GLN A 117 -2.77 -19.83 -2.34
CA GLN A 117 -1.97 -20.76 -1.55
C GLN A 117 -1.79 -20.34 -0.09
N PHE A 118 -1.83 -19.05 0.22
CA PHE A 118 -1.74 -18.60 1.61
C PHE A 118 -2.88 -19.20 2.45
N TRP A 119 -4.11 -19.12 1.94
CA TRP A 119 -5.29 -19.68 2.58
C TRP A 119 -5.33 -21.20 2.46
N ASP A 120 -5.06 -21.74 1.27
CA ASP A 120 -5.10 -23.19 1.03
C ASP A 120 -4.13 -23.97 1.94
N ASN A 121 -2.98 -23.35 2.25
CA ASN A 121 -1.95 -23.94 3.08
C ASN A 121 -1.90 -23.36 4.51
N ALA A 122 -2.84 -22.47 4.89
CA ALA A 122 -2.83 -21.79 6.19
C ALA A 122 -2.80 -22.78 7.36
N GLN A 123 -3.57 -23.88 7.27
CA GLN A 123 -3.60 -24.91 8.30
C GLN A 123 -2.25 -25.63 8.44
N ALA A 124 -1.56 -25.88 7.34
CA ALA A 124 -0.27 -26.57 7.35
C ALA A 124 0.88 -25.66 7.81
N LEU A 125 0.84 -24.39 7.42
CA LEU A 125 1.88 -23.40 7.70
C LEU A 125 1.75 -22.76 9.08
N PHE A 126 0.52 -22.47 9.51
CA PHE A 126 0.23 -21.66 10.69
C PHE A 126 -0.69 -22.36 11.70
N GLY A 127 -1.25 -23.52 11.36
CA GLY A 127 -2.15 -24.25 12.26
C GLY A 127 -3.56 -23.66 12.37
N VAL A 128 -3.94 -22.75 11.48
CA VAL A 128 -5.22 -22.03 11.48
C VAL A 128 -5.97 -22.31 10.17
N ASP A 129 -7.26 -22.62 10.28
CA ASP A 129 -8.17 -22.68 9.14
C ASP A 129 -8.73 -21.28 8.86
N LEU A 130 -8.29 -20.66 7.76
CA LEU A 130 -8.67 -19.30 7.39
C LEU A 130 -9.67 -19.32 6.24
N ALA A 131 -10.76 -18.58 6.39
CA ALA A 131 -11.63 -18.29 5.27
C ALA A 131 -10.86 -17.46 4.21
N PRO A 132 -11.12 -17.67 2.91
CA PRO A 132 -10.58 -16.83 1.85
C PRO A 132 -10.76 -15.34 2.16
N ASP A 133 -9.77 -14.53 1.78
CA ASP A 133 -9.77 -13.07 1.93
C ASP A 133 -9.78 -12.57 3.39
N THR A 134 -9.52 -13.45 4.37
CA THR A 134 -9.30 -13.10 5.79
C THR A 134 -7.86 -13.40 6.22
N GLY A 135 -7.29 -12.62 7.14
CA GLY A 135 -5.90 -12.78 7.52
C GLY A 135 -5.68 -13.39 8.90
N LEU A 136 -4.42 -13.77 9.14
CA LEU A 136 -3.93 -14.15 10.46
C LEU A 136 -3.93 -12.94 11.37
N ASN A 137 -4.18 -13.15 12.66
CA ASN A 137 -4.08 -12.10 13.67
C ASN A 137 -3.17 -12.57 14.81
N PHE A 138 -2.04 -11.89 14.98
CA PHE A 138 -1.04 -12.24 15.99
C PHE A 138 -1.30 -11.59 17.35
N VAL A 139 -2.28 -10.67 17.41
CA VAL A 139 -2.70 -9.98 18.63
C VAL A 139 -3.91 -10.70 19.23
N ASP A 140 -4.95 -10.93 18.42
CA ASP A 140 -6.19 -11.62 18.79
C ASP A 140 -6.46 -12.78 17.81
N PRO A 141 -5.95 -14.00 18.09
CA PRO A 141 -6.02 -15.13 17.15
C PRO A 141 -7.42 -15.58 16.72
N ASP A 142 -8.46 -15.20 17.47
CA ASP A 142 -9.86 -15.51 17.16
C ASP A 142 -10.52 -14.51 16.18
N ILE A 143 -9.79 -13.48 15.75
CA ILE A 143 -10.30 -12.40 14.89
C ILE A 143 -9.55 -12.41 13.56
N HIS A 144 -10.26 -12.69 12.47
CA HIS A 144 -9.69 -12.73 11.12
C HIS A 144 -10.25 -11.59 10.27
N ASN A 145 -9.51 -10.48 10.22
CA ASN A 145 -9.89 -9.30 9.46
C ASN A 145 -9.72 -9.54 7.95
N GLY A 146 -10.64 -9.01 7.14
CA GLY A 146 -10.56 -9.09 5.67
C GLY A 146 -10.08 -7.79 5.04
N LEU A 147 -10.28 -7.63 3.74
CA LEU A 147 -9.92 -6.41 2.99
C LEU A 147 -10.87 -5.22 3.25
N SER A 148 -11.90 -5.45 4.05
CA SER A 148 -12.76 -4.43 4.63
C SER A 148 -13.38 -4.94 5.92
N GLY A 149 -13.85 -4.04 6.77
CA GLY A 149 -14.51 -4.44 8.01
C GLY A 149 -14.62 -3.31 9.02
N THR A 150 -15.19 -3.64 10.17
CA THR A 150 -15.26 -2.76 11.33
C THR A 150 -13.96 -2.85 12.12
N MET A 151 -13.36 -1.71 12.45
CA MET A 151 -12.16 -1.64 13.28
C MET A 151 -12.51 -1.81 14.76
N LEU A 152 -11.61 -2.45 15.51
CA LEU A 152 -11.78 -2.69 16.94
C LEU A 152 -11.18 -1.56 17.75
N LEU A 153 -11.92 -1.09 18.76
CA LEU A 153 -11.36 -0.17 19.74
C LEU A 153 -10.30 -0.88 20.60
N ARG A 154 -9.12 -0.28 20.67
CA ARG A 154 -7.98 -0.68 21.49
C ARG A 154 -7.43 0.59 22.15
N ASP A 155 -7.63 0.70 23.45
CA ASP A 155 -7.32 1.90 24.24
C ASP A 155 -8.03 3.16 23.71
N ASP A 156 -7.29 4.03 23.03
CA ASP A 156 -7.69 5.34 22.51
C ASP A 156 -7.72 5.40 20.97
N ARG A 157 -7.62 4.24 20.30
CA ARG A 157 -7.59 4.14 18.84
C ARG A 157 -8.35 2.91 18.35
N PHE A 158 -8.71 2.94 17.08
CA PHE A 158 -9.32 1.84 16.36
C PHE A 158 -8.25 1.11 15.57
N VAL A 159 -8.30 -0.23 15.56
CA VAL A 159 -7.29 -1.08 14.92
C VAL A 159 -7.96 -2.19 14.12
N ALA A 160 -7.40 -2.49 12.95
CA ALA A 160 -7.66 -3.73 12.20
C ALA A 160 -6.32 -4.41 11.94
N ASP A 161 -6.01 -5.43 12.72
CA ASP A 161 -4.80 -6.24 12.62
C ASP A 161 -4.96 -7.37 11.61
N GLY A 162 -3.89 -7.68 10.87
CA GLY A 162 -3.88 -8.86 10.02
C GLY A 162 -4.70 -8.73 8.74
N VAL A 163 -4.84 -7.53 8.19
CA VAL A 163 -5.50 -7.32 6.89
C VAL A 163 -4.64 -7.95 5.78
N PRO A 164 -5.13 -8.94 5.01
CA PRO A 164 -4.30 -9.73 4.09
C PRO A 164 -4.19 -9.08 2.70
N VAL A 165 -3.68 -7.84 2.63
CA VAL A 165 -3.51 -7.12 1.35
C VAL A 165 -2.39 -7.78 0.53
N VAL A 166 -2.60 -7.90 -0.79
CA VAL A 166 -1.62 -8.41 -1.75
C VAL A 166 -1.32 -7.37 -2.84
N PRO A 167 -0.12 -7.34 -3.44
CA PRO A 167 0.32 -6.30 -4.38
C PRO A 167 -0.21 -6.49 -5.81
N ILE A 168 -1.44 -6.99 -5.92
CA ILE A 168 -2.18 -7.10 -7.17
C ILE A 168 -3.54 -6.45 -6.92
N ASP A 169 -3.91 -5.48 -7.73
CA ASP A 169 -5.21 -4.81 -7.64
C ASP A 169 -6.33 -5.71 -8.20
N ASP A 170 -7.57 -5.25 -8.09
CA ASP A 170 -8.75 -5.99 -8.57
C ASP A 170 -8.80 -6.13 -10.10
N ALA A 171 -8.05 -5.29 -10.83
CA ALA A 171 -7.86 -5.38 -12.28
C ALA A 171 -6.74 -6.36 -12.68
N GLY A 172 -6.05 -6.97 -11.71
CA GLY A 172 -4.92 -7.88 -11.97
C GLY A 172 -3.61 -7.16 -12.25
N THR A 173 -3.53 -5.86 -12.00
CA THR A 173 -2.32 -5.05 -12.17
C THR A 173 -1.47 -5.12 -10.93
N TRP A 174 -0.15 -5.19 -11.11
CA TRP A 174 0.79 -5.08 -10.00
C TRP A 174 0.75 -3.67 -9.40
N ASP A 175 0.34 -3.58 -8.13
CA ASP A 175 0.34 -2.34 -7.34
C ASP A 175 0.85 -2.64 -5.92
N PRO A 176 2.11 -2.27 -5.60
CA PRO A 176 2.70 -2.55 -4.30
C PRO A 176 2.46 -1.45 -3.26
N PHE A 177 1.77 -0.36 -3.57
CA PHE A 177 1.56 0.72 -2.60
C PHE A 177 0.55 0.41 -1.48
N PRO A 178 -0.52 -0.36 -1.73
CA PRO A 178 -1.50 -0.70 -0.68
C PRO A 178 -1.00 -1.72 0.35
N VAL A 179 0.12 -2.41 0.10
CA VAL A 179 0.69 -3.43 1.00
C VAL A 179 1.66 -2.86 2.02
#